data_AF-A0A1H1GVD8-F1
#
_entry.id   AF-A0A1H1GVD8-F1
#
_cell.length_a   1.000
_cell.length_b   1.000
_cell.length_c   1.000
_cell.angle_alpha   90.00
_cell.angle_beta   90.00
_cell.angle_gamma   90.00
#
_symmetry.space_group_name_H-M   'P 1'
#
loop_
_entity.id
_entity.type
_entity.pdbx_description
1 polymer ?
#
loop_
_entity_poly.entity_id
_entity_poly.type
_entity_poly.pdbx_seq_one_letter_code
_entity_poly.pdbx_strand_id
1 'polypeptide(L)' 'MNDRDWHIRMARTYLAEAARARHYGHWSWHTTLLLCAAGRRRQAAAIPTTPAQRELFGDVR' A
#
# COMPACT_ATOMS: atom_id res chain seq x y z
N MET A 1 6.54 9.89 -8.38
CA MET A 1 5.91 8.69 -7.79
C MET A 1 4.60 9.15 -7.17
N ASN A 2 3.46 8.64 -7.63
CA ASN A 2 2.16 9.05 -7.07
C ASN A 2 1.96 8.43 -5.67
N ASP A 3 1.01 8.96 -4.90
CA ASP A 3 0.78 8.56 -3.51
C ASP A 3 0.42 7.06 -3.39
N ARG A 4 -0.35 6.54 -4.35
CA ARG A 4 -0.68 5.11 -4.45
C ARG A 4 0.55 4.23 -4.63
N ASP A 5 1.44 4.60 -5.53
CA ASP A 5 2.69 3.88 -5.81
C ASP A 5 3.63 3.93 -4.60
N TRP A 6 3.63 5.06 -3.86
CA TRP A 6 4.35 5.16 -2.60
C TRP A 6 3.82 4.15 -1.58
N HIS A 7 2.50 4.07 -1.40
CA HIS A 7 1.88 3.09 -0.50
C HIS A 7 2.19 1.64 -0.91
N ILE A 8 2.13 1.32 -2.21
CA ILE A 8 2.48 -0.01 -2.72
C ILE A 8 3.96 -0.33 -2.44
N ARG A 9 4.86 0.63 -2.68
CA ARG A 9 6.29 0.47 -2.41
C ARG A 9 6.55 0.22 -0.93
N MET A 10 5.93 1.00 -0.04
CA MET A 10 6.06 0.83 1.40
C MET A 10 5.53 -0.52 1.88
N ALA A 11 4.39 -0.98 1.34
CA ALA A 11 3.86 -2.31 1.65
C ALA A 11 4.86 -3.42 1.31
N ARG A 12 5.54 -3.32 0.16
CA ARG A 12 6.59 -4.27 -0.25
C ARG A 12 7.79 -4.25 0.70
N THR A 13 8.24 -3.06 1.11
CA THR A 13 9.34 -2.91 2.08
C THR A 13 8.99 -3.59 3.41
N TYR A 14 7.79 -3.33 3.96
CA TYR A 14 7.38 -3.94 5.22
C TYR A 14 7.28 -5.47 5.14
N LEU A 15 6.89 -6.04 3.99
CA LEU A 15 6.88 -7.49 3.80
C LEU A 15 8.28 -8.09 3.76
N ALA A 16 9.23 -7.41 3.10
CA ALA A 16 10.63 -7.85 3.08
C ALA A 16 11.23 -7.82 4.49
N GLU A 17 10.96 -6.77 5.26
CA GLU A 17 11.36 -6.69 6.67
C GLU A 17 10.64 -7.74 7.52
N ALA A 18 9.36 -8.04 7.25
CA ALA A 18 8.63 -9.05 8.00
C ALA A 18 9.24 -10.43 7.78
N ALA A 19 9.69 -10.73 6.56
CA ALA A 19 10.42 -11.96 6.26
C ALA A 19 11.75 -12.03 7.02
N ARG A 20 12.51 -10.92 7.09
CA ARG A 20 13.74 -10.82 7.90
C ARG A 20 13.46 -11.02 9.39
N ALA A 21 12.45 -10.34 9.94
CA ALA A 21 12.06 -10.47 11.34
C ALA A 21 11.67 -11.91 11.69
N ARG A 22 10.95 -12.60 10.79
CA ARG A 22 10.63 -14.03 10.95
C ARG A 22 11.89 -14.90 10.96
N HIS A 23 12.82 -14.64 10.04
CA HIS A 23 14.08 -15.39 9.96
C HIS A 23 14.90 -15.29 11.25
N TYR A 24 14.96 -14.10 11.87
CA TYR A 24 15.69 -13.89 13.12
C TYR A 24 14.86 -14.21 14.39
N GLY A 25 13.61 -14.67 14.26
CA GLY A 25 12.76 -15.02 15.41
C GLY A 25 12.15 -13.83 16.16
N HIS A 26 12.12 -12.64 15.55
CA HIS A 26 11.54 -11.42 16.14
C HIS A 26 10.03 -11.38 15.89
N TRP A 27 9.27 -12.24 16.58
CA TRP A 27 7.84 -12.46 16.30
C TRP A 27 6.91 -11.26 16.54
N SER A 28 7.18 -10.46 17.58
CA SER A 28 6.44 -9.22 17.84
C SER A 28 6.63 -8.22 16.70
N TRP A 29 7.87 -8.06 16.25
CA TRP A 29 8.23 -7.18 15.14
C TRP A 29 7.67 -7.67 13.80
N HIS A 30 7.74 -8.98 13.54
CA HIS A 30 7.11 -9.61 12.38
C HIS A 30 5.62 -9.24 12.28
N THR A 31 4.88 -9.38 13.39
CA THR A 31 3.45 -9.06 13.44
C THR A 31 3.18 -7.59 13.16
N THR A 32 3.93 -6.68 13.79
CA THR A 32 3.84 -5.23 13.54
C THR A 32 4.07 -4.89 12.07
N LEU A 33 5.08 -5.47 11.45
CA LEU A 33 5.40 -5.23 10.04
C LEU A 33 4.29 -5.74 9.10
N LEU A 34 3.67 -6.89 9.40
CA LEU A 34 2.51 -7.36 8.64
C LEU A 34 1.31 -6.41 8.76
N LEU A 35 1.05 -5.86 9.95
CA LEU A 35 -0.01 -4.87 10.16
C LEU A 35 0.28 -3.57 9.37
N CYS A 36 1.52 -3.10 9.40
CA CYS A 36 1.95 -1.95 8.60
C CYS A 36 1.76 -2.21 7.09
N ALA A 37 2.17 -3.37 6.59
CA ALA A 37 1.99 -3.75 5.19
C ALA A 37 0.50 -3.79 4.79
N ALA A 38 -0.36 -4.36 5.64
CA ALA A 38 -1.80 -4.38 5.42
C ALA A 38 -2.38 -2.95 5.40
N GLY A 39 -1.97 -2.09 6.33
CA GLY A 39 -2.38 -0.68 6.36
C GLY A 39 -2.03 0.06 5.07
N ARG A 40 -0.81 -0.11 4.57
CA ARG A 40 -0.39 0.50 3.29
C ARG A 40 -1.17 -0.04 2.10
N ARG A 41 -1.50 -1.33 2.06
CA ARG A 41 -2.35 -1.91 1.00
C ARG A 41 -3.76 -1.31 1.02
N ARG A 42 -4.36 -1.11 2.20
CA ARG A 42 -5.67 -0.46 2.32
C ARG A 42 -5.62 0.99 1.82
N GLN A 43 -4.59 1.74 2.17
CA GLN A 43 -4.39 3.12 1.68
C GLN A 43 -4.26 3.15 0.15
N ALA A 44 -3.43 2.28 -0.43
CA ALA A 44 -3.30 2.18 -1.89
C ALA A 44 -4.61 1.77 -2.60
N ALA A 45 -5.44 0.94 -1.97
CA ALA A 45 -6.73 0.52 -2.50
C ALA A 45 -7.80 1.62 -2.41
N ALA A 46 -7.67 2.53 -1.44
CA ALA A 46 -8.56 3.67 -1.29
C ALA A 46 -8.30 4.77 -2.33
N ILE A 47 -7.12 4.78 -2.97
CA ILE A 47 -6.76 5.74 -4.01
C ILE A 47 -7.29 5.24 -5.36
N PRO A 48 -8.23 5.96 -6.01
CA PRO A 48 -8.76 5.58 -7.32
C PRO A 48 -7.65 5.45 -8.36
N THR A 49 -7.78 4.46 -9.24
CA THR A 49 -6.83 4.22 -10.35
C THR A 49 -7.26 4.88 -11.66
N THR A 50 -8.49 5.39 -11.69
CA THR A 50 -9.13 6.00 -12.85
C THR A 50 -9.24 7.50 -12.59
N PRO A 51 -8.96 8.39 -13.57
CA PRO A 51 -9.59 9.71 -13.54
C PRO A 51 -11.08 9.45 -13.43
N ALA A 52 -11.79 10.19 -12.57
CA ALA A 52 -13.23 10.02 -12.49
C ALA A 52 -13.77 10.13 -13.93
N GLN A 53 -14.56 9.17 -14.42
CA GLN A 53 -15.10 9.23 -15.79
C GLN A 53 -15.84 10.55 -16.05
N ARG A 54 -16.29 11.20 -14.97
CA ARG A 54 -16.82 12.57 -14.95
C ARG A 54 -15.85 13.64 -15.46
N GLU A 55 -14.54 13.51 -15.27
CA GLU A 55 -13.52 14.43 -15.81
C GLU A 55 -13.17 14.13 -17.27
N LEU A 56 -13.32 12.88 -17.71
CA LEU A 56 -13.06 12.46 -19.10
C LEU A 56 -14.19 12.80 -20.07
N PHE A 57 -15.43 12.92 -19.57
CA PHE A 57 -16.63 13.12 -20.39
C PHE A 57 -17.59 14.20 -19.87
N GLY A 58 -17.26 14.90 -18.79
CA GLY A 58 -18.11 15.91 -18.16
C GLY A 58 -17.82 17.32 -18.63
N ASP A 59 -18.21 17.61 -19.87
CA ASP A 59 -18.81 18.89 -20.31
C ASP A 59 -19.09 18.82 -21.82
N VAL A 60 -19.97 17.89 -22.19
CA VAL A 60 -20.67 17.93 -23.47
C VAL A 60 -22.11 18.32 -23.18
N ARG A 61 -22.32 19.62 -22.97
CA ARG A 61 -23.65 20.26 -23.03
C ARG A 61 -23.53 21.65 -23.63
#